data_AF-A0A6J6HEV4-F1
#
_entry.id   AF-A0A6J6HEV4-F1
#
_cell.length_a   1.000
_cell.length_b   1.000
_cell.length_c   1.000
_cell.angle_alpha   90.00
_cell.angle_beta   90.00
_cell.angle_gamma   90.00
#
_symmetry.space_group_name_H-M   'P 1'
#
loop_
_entity.id
_entity.type
_entity.pdbx_description
1 polymer ?
#
loop_
_entity_poly.entity_id
_entity_poly.type
_entity_poly.pdbx_seq_one_letter_code
_entity_poly.pdbx_strand_id
1 'polypeptide(L)'
;MAGVKKVAPHQALQNTLQSWAQQYGLQEDPYISGLSNAVANRKNLPMWASLNPLEYLPHAPANVGKGMKRIVLTITIIRNALVFLPVALTWFAISKATSAFAIYTADNTLGVVNFLDFWENGYGVLDKAWSLSHVATLDFQIILLIITLTIAITLLDKQIRDNYAREVSYLDEDRIRLAMSISTYLFDHQRVTQVSMNQSLAKALRDLMNSTESLDKSSKDLGKTVKAIPSNREILNEIKSMKSPSRFDRL
;
A
#
# COMPACT_ATOMS: atom_id res chain seq x y z
N MET A 1 23.12 -27.35 -28.55
CA MET A 1 22.11 -26.73 -27.66
C MET A 1 22.82 -26.25 -26.41
N ALA A 2 23.07 -24.95 -26.29
CA ALA A 2 23.78 -24.38 -25.14
C ALA A 2 22.87 -24.45 -23.91
N GLY A 3 23.32 -25.14 -22.86
CA GLY A 3 22.58 -25.23 -21.60
C GLY A 3 22.39 -23.84 -21.01
N VAL A 4 21.14 -23.42 -20.86
CA VAL A 4 20.77 -22.19 -20.15
C VAL A 4 21.30 -22.33 -18.73
N LYS A 5 22.37 -21.59 -18.37
CA LYS A 5 22.88 -21.52 -17.00
C LYS A 5 21.74 -21.03 -16.11
N LYS A 6 21.25 -21.89 -15.21
CA LYS A 6 20.28 -21.50 -14.18
C LYS A 6 20.87 -20.36 -13.35
N VAL A 7 20.24 -19.18 -13.41
CA VAL A 7 20.63 -18.03 -12.59
C VAL A 7 20.46 -18.42 -11.13
N ALA A 8 21.45 -18.11 -10.30
CA ALA A 8 21.39 -18.46 -8.90
C ALA A 8 20.29 -17.64 -8.19
N PRO A 9 19.55 -18.19 -7.20
CA PRO A 9 18.38 -17.53 -6.62
C PRO A 9 18.65 -16.12 -6.06
N HIS A 10 19.79 -15.93 -5.39
CA HIS A 10 20.22 -14.61 -4.90
C HIS A 10 20.42 -13.58 -6.02
N GLN A 11 20.96 -13.98 -7.17
CA GLN A 11 21.14 -13.10 -8.33
C GLN A 11 19.80 -12.76 -8.98
N ALA A 12 18.86 -13.71 -9.01
CA ALA A 12 17.52 -13.45 -9.52
C ALA A 12 16.79 -12.41 -8.66
N LEU A 13 16.83 -12.54 -7.33
CA LEU A 13 16.23 -11.56 -6.42
C LEU A 13 16.93 -10.19 -6.54
N GLN A 14 18.27 -10.17 -6.56
CA GLN A 14 19.05 -8.94 -6.72
C GLN A 14 18.68 -8.19 -8.00
N ASN A 15 18.62 -8.90 -9.14
CA ASN A 15 18.24 -8.31 -10.42
C ASN A 15 16.83 -7.72 -10.37
N THR A 16 15.90 -8.42 -9.70
CA THR A 16 14.50 -7.98 -9.56
C THR A 16 14.42 -6.71 -8.71
N LEU A 17 15.06 -6.69 -7.54
CA LEU A 17 15.18 -5.52 -6.66
C LEU A 17 15.77 -4.31 -7.40
N GLN A 18 16.88 -4.51 -8.12
CA GLN A 18 17.57 -3.43 -8.81
C GLN A 18 16.76 -2.90 -10.00
N SER A 19 16.12 -3.79 -10.77
CA SER A 19 15.25 -3.40 -11.88
C SER A 19 14.06 -2.58 -11.41
N TRP A 20 13.41 -3.01 -10.33
CA TRP A 20 12.28 -2.30 -9.72
C TRP A 20 12.70 -0.94 -9.16
N ALA A 21 13.83 -0.90 -8.43
CA ALA A 21 14.37 0.34 -7.89
C ALA A 21 14.76 1.33 -8.98
N GLN A 22 15.30 0.86 -10.10
CA GLN A 22 15.64 1.69 -11.25
C GLN A 22 14.39 2.21 -11.97
N GLN A 23 13.38 1.36 -12.16
CA GLN A 23 12.12 1.74 -12.81
C GLN A 23 11.42 2.88 -12.07
N TYR A 24 11.43 2.85 -10.74
CA TYR A 24 10.73 3.83 -9.90
C TYR A 24 11.63 4.92 -9.30
N GLY A 25 12.94 4.91 -9.61
CA GLY A 25 13.90 5.89 -9.10
C GLY A 25 14.16 5.78 -7.59
N LEU A 26 14.01 4.60 -7.01
CA LEU A 26 14.12 4.32 -5.56
C LEU A 26 15.48 3.73 -5.18
N GLN A 27 16.51 3.90 -6.01
CA GLN A 27 17.83 3.26 -5.80
C GLN A 27 18.52 3.69 -4.50
N GLU A 28 18.25 4.90 -4.04
CA GLU A 28 18.82 5.49 -2.82
C GLU A 28 18.05 5.10 -1.55
N ASP A 29 16.94 4.36 -1.69
CA ASP A 29 16.15 3.92 -0.54
C ASP A 29 16.99 3.02 0.40
N PRO A 30 17.04 3.29 1.72
CA PRO A 30 17.86 2.54 2.65
C PRO A 30 17.51 1.05 2.75
N TYR A 31 16.22 0.70 2.60
CA TYR A 31 15.78 -0.69 2.66
C TYR A 31 16.19 -1.43 1.38
N ILE A 32 15.94 -0.85 0.22
CA ILE A 32 16.30 -1.45 -1.09
C ILE A 32 17.81 -1.60 -1.22
N SER A 33 18.57 -0.54 -0.96
CA SER A 33 20.03 -0.55 -1.10
C SER A 33 20.68 -1.51 -0.10
N GLY A 34 20.21 -1.51 1.15
CA GLY A 34 20.67 -2.43 2.20
C GLY A 34 20.34 -3.89 1.88
N LEU A 35 19.12 -4.18 1.46
CA LEU A 35 18.70 -5.53 1.10
C LEU A 35 19.42 -6.03 -0.16
N SER A 36 19.55 -5.19 -1.19
CA SER A 36 20.29 -5.53 -2.42
C SER A 36 21.75 -5.88 -2.12
N ASN A 37 22.41 -5.10 -1.26
CA ASN A 37 23.78 -5.37 -0.81
C ASN A 37 23.86 -6.68 0.00
N ALA A 38 22.91 -6.91 0.92
CA ALA A 38 22.85 -8.13 1.73
C ALA A 38 22.64 -9.39 0.87
N VAL A 39 21.80 -9.32 -0.15
CA VAL A 39 21.54 -10.41 -1.11
C VAL A 39 22.76 -10.65 -2.01
N ALA A 40 23.40 -9.59 -2.51
CA ALA A 40 24.60 -9.66 -3.34
C ALA A 40 25.77 -10.32 -2.59
N ASN A 41 26.03 -9.86 -1.36
CA ASN A 41 27.13 -10.35 -0.53
C ASN A 41 26.77 -11.59 0.29
N ARG A 42 25.51 -12.04 0.25
CA ARG A 42 24.95 -13.13 1.07
C ARG A 42 25.25 -12.97 2.57
N LYS A 43 25.21 -11.75 3.07
CA LYS A 43 25.50 -11.40 4.47
C LYS A 43 24.27 -10.87 5.17
N ASN A 44 24.14 -11.17 6.46
CA ASN A 44 23.07 -10.69 7.33
C ASN A 44 21.64 -11.02 6.86
N LEU A 45 21.47 -11.98 5.93
CA LEU A 45 20.15 -12.42 5.43
C LEU A 45 19.14 -12.76 6.54
N PRO A 46 19.54 -13.39 7.67
CA PRO A 46 18.61 -13.64 8.77
C PRO A 46 18.02 -12.40 9.44
N MET A 47 18.75 -11.28 9.45
CA MET A 47 18.26 -10.01 10.00
C MET A 47 17.20 -9.42 9.05
N TRP A 48 17.48 -9.39 7.74
CA TRP A 48 16.52 -8.95 6.73
C TRP A 48 15.27 -9.82 6.67
N ALA A 49 15.41 -11.12 6.91
CA ALA A 49 14.29 -12.06 6.96
C ALA A 49 13.37 -11.83 8.17
N SER A 50 13.82 -11.12 9.22
CA SER A 50 12.97 -10.73 10.35
C SER A 50 12.11 -9.50 10.08
N LEU A 51 12.43 -8.73 9.03
CA LEU A 51 11.67 -7.55 8.62
C LEU A 51 10.55 -7.94 7.68
N ASN A 52 9.38 -7.32 7.82
CA ASN A 52 8.26 -7.51 6.90
C ASN A 52 8.48 -6.68 5.61
N PRO A 53 8.68 -7.29 4.44
CA PRO A 53 8.95 -6.52 3.22
C PRO A 53 7.80 -5.58 2.83
N LEU A 54 6.54 -5.92 3.17
CA LEU A 54 5.39 -5.05 2.91
C LEU A 54 5.34 -3.82 3.81
N GLU A 55 6.09 -3.78 4.90
CA GLU A 55 6.15 -2.62 5.80
C GLU A 55 7.30 -1.69 5.40
N TYR A 56 8.45 -2.26 5.00
CA TYR A 56 9.67 -1.50 4.72
C TYR A 56 9.90 -1.16 3.24
N LEU A 57 9.20 -1.81 2.30
CA LEU A 57 9.30 -1.41 0.89
C LEU A 57 8.68 -0.02 0.69
N PRO A 58 9.40 0.93 0.05
CA PRO A 58 8.84 2.23 -0.26
C PRO A 58 7.65 2.13 -1.23
N HIS A 59 6.79 3.15 -1.21
CA HIS A 59 5.74 3.30 -2.22
C HIS A 59 6.29 4.03 -3.44
N ALA A 60 6.06 3.47 -4.62
CA ALA A 60 6.46 4.10 -5.87
C ALA A 60 5.62 5.38 -6.11
N PRO A 61 6.23 6.49 -6.58
CA PRO A 61 5.49 7.71 -6.83
C PRO A 61 4.63 7.60 -8.09
N ALA A 62 3.30 7.73 -7.95
CA ALA A 62 2.39 7.82 -9.08
C ALA A 62 2.56 9.16 -9.82
N ASN A 63 3.23 9.13 -10.97
CA ASN A 63 3.53 10.32 -11.78
C ASN A 63 2.44 10.64 -12.84
N VAL A 64 1.17 10.38 -12.52
CA VAL A 64 0.08 10.51 -13.50
C VAL A 64 -0.40 11.95 -13.62
N GLY A 65 -0.52 12.40 -14.88
CA GLY A 65 -1.39 13.52 -15.24
C GLY A 65 -0.89 14.90 -14.81
N LYS A 66 0.42 15.11 -14.59
CA LYS A 66 0.96 16.44 -14.21
C LYS A 66 0.54 17.55 -15.18
N GLY A 67 0.58 17.29 -16.48
CA GLY A 67 0.13 18.23 -17.51
C GLY A 67 -1.38 18.51 -17.44
N MET A 68 -2.19 17.45 -17.32
CA MET A 68 -3.64 17.59 -17.24
C MET A 68 -4.07 18.32 -15.96
N LYS A 69 -3.44 18.04 -14.82
CA LYS A 69 -3.64 18.77 -13.56
C LYS A 69 -3.34 20.26 -13.72
N ARG A 70 -2.27 20.62 -14.46
CA ARG A 70 -1.94 22.01 -14.75
C ARG A 70 -3.01 22.67 -15.65
N ILE A 71 -3.50 21.97 -16.67
CA ILE A 71 -4.58 22.47 -17.52
C ILE A 71 -5.84 22.72 -16.69
N VAL A 72 -6.26 21.76 -15.85
CA VAL A 72 -7.42 21.93 -14.97
C VAL A 72 -7.25 23.11 -14.03
N LEU A 73 -6.07 23.28 -13.44
CA LEU A 73 -5.76 24.44 -12.60
C LEU A 73 -5.91 25.76 -13.37
N THR A 74 -5.34 25.85 -14.58
CA THR A 74 -5.45 27.04 -15.43
C THR A 74 -6.90 27.35 -15.78
N ILE A 75 -7.69 26.35 -16.21
CA ILE A 75 -9.12 26.54 -16.53
C ILE A 75 -9.89 26.98 -15.29
N THR A 76 -9.57 26.44 -14.11
CA THR A 76 -10.20 26.82 -12.84
C THR A 76 -9.93 28.28 -12.49
N ILE A 77 -8.68 28.73 -12.62
CA ILE A 77 -8.32 30.13 -12.38
C ILE A 77 -9.07 31.06 -13.35
N ILE A 78 -9.07 30.71 -14.65
CA ILE A 78 -9.78 31.49 -15.68
C ILE A 78 -11.27 31.55 -15.36
N ARG A 79 -11.91 30.41 -15.07
CA ARG A 79 -13.33 30.34 -14.73
C ARG A 79 -13.65 31.22 -13.52
N ASN A 80 -12.83 31.17 -12.48
CA ASN A 80 -13.04 31.95 -11.26
C ASN A 80 -12.94 33.46 -11.50
N ALA A 81 -12.00 33.90 -12.35
CA ALA A 81 -11.92 35.30 -12.76
C ALA A 81 -13.12 35.70 -13.63
N LEU A 82 -13.53 34.83 -14.56
CA LEU A 82 -14.61 35.09 -15.51
C LEU A 82 -15.98 35.29 -14.84
N VAL A 83 -16.21 34.71 -13.64
CA VAL A 83 -17.45 34.90 -12.87
C VAL A 83 -17.74 36.37 -12.56
N PHE A 84 -16.72 37.21 -12.46
CA PHE A 84 -16.90 38.65 -12.22
C PHE A 84 -17.11 39.47 -13.49
N LEU A 85 -16.81 38.89 -14.66
CA LEU A 85 -16.84 39.60 -15.93
C LEU A 85 -18.24 40.10 -16.33
N PRO A 86 -19.33 39.33 -16.18
CA PRO A 86 -20.67 39.83 -16.53
C PRO A 86 -21.08 41.05 -15.70
N VAL A 87 -20.79 41.01 -14.41
CA VAL A 87 -21.07 42.13 -13.51
C VAL A 87 -20.23 43.35 -13.91
N ALA A 88 -18.94 43.16 -14.18
CA ALA A 88 -18.09 44.27 -14.61
C ALA A 88 -18.57 44.88 -15.95
N LEU A 89 -18.97 44.04 -16.90
CA LEU A 89 -19.46 44.46 -18.22
C LEU A 89 -20.76 45.28 -18.10
N THR A 90 -21.74 44.78 -17.34
CA THR A 90 -23.01 45.50 -17.13
C THR A 90 -22.80 46.86 -16.50
N TRP A 91 -21.99 46.96 -15.44
CA TRP A 91 -21.68 48.25 -14.81
C TRP A 91 -20.95 49.21 -15.74
N PHE A 92 -20.03 48.70 -16.56
CA PHE A 92 -19.34 49.51 -17.56
C PHE A 92 -20.28 50.01 -18.66
N ALA A 93 -21.18 49.15 -19.14
CA ALA A 93 -22.20 49.50 -20.12
C ALA A 93 -23.18 50.55 -19.58
N ILE A 94 -23.66 50.38 -18.33
CA ILE A 94 -24.52 51.36 -17.65
C ILE A 94 -23.82 52.72 -17.57
N SER A 95 -22.52 52.74 -17.23
CA SER A 95 -21.75 53.98 -17.17
C SER A 95 -21.71 54.68 -18.54
N LYS A 96 -21.44 53.94 -19.62
CA LYS A 96 -21.46 54.48 -20.99
C LYS A 96 -22.83 54.98 -21.41
N ALA A 97 -23.88 54.21 -21.14
CA ALA A 97 -25.25 54.59 -21.47
C ALA A 97 -25.69 55.82 -20.69
N THR A 98 -25.32 55.94 -19.40
CA THR A 98 -25.63 57.10 -18.57
C THR A 98 -24.94 58.36 -19.08
N SER A 99 -23.66 58.27 -19.46
CA SER A 99 -22.94 59.42 -20.04
C SER A 99 -23.54 59.85 -21.38
N ALA A 100 -23.90 58.91 -22.25
CA ALA A 100 -24.52 59.22 -23.54
C ALA A 100 -25.94 59.81 -23.36
N PHE A 101 -26.70 59.31 -22.38
CA PHE A 101 -28.03 59.82 -22.07
C PHE A 101 -27.99 61.26 -21.60
N ALA A 102 -27.02 61.63 -20.75
CA ALA A 102 -26.84 62.99 -20.29
C ALA A 102 -26.62 63.96 -21.47
N ILE A 103 -25.77 63.58 -22.43
CA ILE A 103 -25.53 64.36 -23.66
C ILE A 103 -26.82 64.49 -24.48
N TYR A 104 -27.50 63.36 -24.72
CA TYR A 104 -28.75 63.35 -25.48
C TYR A 104 -29.84 64.25 -24.87
N THR A 105 -30.01 64.22 -23.55
CA THR A 105 -30.98 65.06 -22.83
C THR A 105 -30.61 66.55 -22.82
N ALA A 106 -29.31 66.87 -22.87
CA ALA A 106 -28.84 68.25 -22.98
C ALA A 106 -29.16 68.84 -24.36
N ASP A 107 -29.01 68.03 -25.41
CA ASP A 107 -29.26 68.45 -26.80
C ASP A 107 -30.75 68.44 -27.17
N ASN A 108 -31.57 67.60 -26.51
CA ASN A 108 -32.99 67.41 -26.82
C ASN A 108 -33.88 67.73 -25.61
N THR A 109 -34.07 69.02 -25.32
CA THR A 109 -34.80 69.50 -24.13
C THR A 109 -36.33 69.38 -24.19
N LEU A 110 -36.90 69.09 -25.37
CA LEU A 110 -38.35 69.03 -25.59
C LEU A 110 -38.93 67.61 -25.58
N GLY A 111 -38.09 66.57 -25.64
CA GLY A 111 -38.52 65.17 -25.70
C GLY A 111 -38.08 64.38 -24.46
N VAL A 112 -39.03 63.94 -23.64
CA VAL A 112 -38.74 63.04 -22.50
C VAL A 112 -38.69 61.61 -23.02
N VAL A 113 -37.49 61.03 -23.11
CA VAL A 113 -37.28 59.62 -23.48
C VAL A 113 -36.93 58.81 -22.23
N ASN A 114 -37.46 57.59 -22.12
CA ASN A 114 -37.12 56.67 -21.04
C ASN A 114 -35.66 56.19 -21.20
N PHE A 115 -34.91 56.11 -20.10
CA PHE A 115 -33.50 55.68 -20.13
C PHE A 115 -33.29 54.30 -20.77
N LEU A 116 -34.18 53.33 -20.54
CA LEU A 116 -34.04 51.98 -21.12
C LEU A 116 -34.28 51.98 -22.63
N ASP A 117 -35.23 52.80 -23.10
CA ASP A 117 -35.50 52.97 -24.52
C ASP A 117 -34.33 53.69 -25.22
N PHE A 118 -33.75 54.69 -24.56
CA PHE A 118 -32.49 55.31 -24.98
C PHE A 118 -31.33 54.31 -25.01
N TRP A 119 -31.20 53.47 -23.98
CA TRP A 119 -30.08 52.53 -23.90
C TRP A 119 -30.16 51.47 -25.01
N GLU A 120 -31.35 51.00 -25.39
CA GLU A 120 -31.50 50.07 -26.51
C GLU A 120 -31.23 50.74 -27.87
N ASN A 121 -31.80 51.93 -28.11
CA ASN A 121 -31.78 52.54 -29.44
C ASN A 121 -30.59 53.47 -29.69
N GLY A 122 -29.99 54.03 -28.64
CA GLY A 122 -28.80 54.89 -28.66
C GLY A 122 -28.93 56.27 -29.33
N TYR A 123 -29.94 56.47 -30.18
CA TYR A 123 -30.27 57.71 -30.91
C TYR A 123 -29.06 58.42 -31.55
N GLY A 124 -28.08 57.64 -32.03
CA GLY A 124 -26.87 58.15 -32.70
C GLY A 124 -25.77 58.66 -31.77
N VAL A 125 -25.99 58.69 -30.44
CA VAL A 125 -25.03 59.14 -29.43
C VAL A 125 -24.35 57.95 -28.74
N LEU A 126 -25.06 56.84 -28.57
CA LEU A 126 -24.51 55.59 -28.02
C LEU A 126 -24.22 54.58 -29.14
N ASP A 127 -23.03 53.99 -29.10
CA ASP A 127 -22.65 52.91 -30.02
C ASP A 127 -23.48 51.65 -29.76
N LYS A 128 -23.89 50.97 -30.83
CA LYS A 128 -24.74 49.76 -30.79
C LYS A 128 -24.09 48.63 -29.98
N ALA A 129 -22.76 48.60 -29.89
CA ALA A 129 -22.01 47.66 -29.05
C ALA A 129 -22.36 47.79 -27.55
N TRP A 130 -22.85 48.95 -27.10
CA TRP A 130 -23.24 49.20 -25.71
C TRP A 130 -24.76 49.17 -25.51
N SER A 131 -25.53 48.78 -26.53
CA SER A 131 -26.98 48.61 -26.40
C SER A 131 -27.33 47.58 -25.33
N LEU A 132 -28.47 47.78 -24.66
CA LEU A 132 -28.94 46.91 -23.59
C LEU A 132 -29.02 45.45 -24.04
N SER A 133 -29.64 45.19 -25.20
CA SER A 133 -29.77 43.86 -25.78
C SER A 133 -28.42 43.21 -26.08
N HIS A 134 -27.48 43.95 -26.67
CA HIS A 134 -26.15 43.42 -26.99
C HIS A 134 -25.39 43.00 -25.72
N VAL A 135 -25.36 43.88 -24.71
CA VAL A 135 -24.70 43.61 -23.43
C VAL A 135 -25.32 42.38 -22.75
N ALA A 136 -26.65 42.31 -22.71
CA ALA A 136 -27.37 41.18 -22.13
C ALA A 136 -27.05 39.85 -22.86
N THR A 137 -26.95 39.86 -24.19
CA THR A 137 -26.54 38.65 -24.95
C THR A 137 -25.10 38.24 -24.67
N LEU A 138 -24.20 39.19 -24.48
CA LEU A 138 -22.79 38.93 -24.15
C LEU A 138 -22.68 38.32 -22.74
N ASP A 139 -23.39 38.87 -21.76
CA ASP A 139 -23.43 38.31 -20.41
C ASP A 139 -23.99 36.89 -20.39
N PHE A 140 -25.07 36.64 -21.13
CA PHE A 140 -25.62 35.30 -21.29
C PHE A 140 -24.58 34.32 -21.86
N GLN A 141 -23.85 34.73 -22.90
CA GLN A 141 -22.78 33.91 -23.48
C GLN A 141 -21.63 33.66 -22.51
N ILE A 142 -21.21 34.67 -21.73
CA ILE A 142 -20.19 34.50 -20.69
C ILE A 142 -20.67 33.49 -19.64
N ILE A 143 -21.91 33.61 -19.15
CA ILE A 143 -22.47 32.69 -18.16
C ILE A 143 -22.51 31.25 -18.72
N LEU A 144 -22.95 31.07 -19.96
CA LEU A 144 -22.96 29.77 -20.63
C LEU A 144 -21.54 29.18 -20.74
N LEU A 145 -20.55 30.02 -21.04
CA LEU A 145 -19.14 29.64 -21.08
C LEU A 145 -18.65 29.20 -19.69
N ILE A 146 -18.98 29.94 -18.62
CA ILE A 146 -18.62 29.57 -17.22
C ILE A 146 -19.17 28.19 -16.86
N ILE A 147 -20.43 27.92 -17.21
CA ILE A 147 -21.07 26.62 -16.95
C ILE A 147 -20.34 25.52 -17.71
N THR A 148 -20.04 25.75 -18.99
CA THR A 148 -19.31 24.78 -19.82
C THR A 148 -17.91 24.49 -19.27
N LEU A 149 -17.17 25.53 -18.86
CA LEU A 149 -15.87 25.38 -18.21
C LEU A 149 -15.99 24.61 -16.89
N THR A 150 -17.05 24.84 -16.12
CA THR A 150 -17.27 24.15 -14.84
C THR A 150 -17.47 22.65 -15.06
N ILE A 151 -18.29 22.26 -16.03
CA ILE A 151 -18.49 20.85 -16.41
C ILE A 151 -17.18 20.25 -16.91
N ALA A 152 -16.45 20.96 -17.79
CA ALA A 152 -15.17 20.49 -18.32
C ALA A 152 -14.14 20.23 -17.20
N ILE A 153 -14.02 21.16 -16.24
CA ILE A 153 -13.18 20.97 -15.05
C ILE A 153 -13.58 19.69 -14.34
N THR A 154 -14.86 19.50 -14.00
CA THR A 154 -15.33 18.31 -13.26
C THR A 154 -15.01 16.99 -13.99
N LEU A 155 -15.20 16.94 -15.30
CA LEU A 155 -14.93 15.74 -16.10
C LEU A 155 -13.43 15.42 -16.17
N LEU A 156 -12.60 16.42 -16.42
CA LEU A 156 -11.14 16.26 -16.45
C LEU A 156 -10.60 15.82 -15.09
N ASP A 157 -11.12 16.40 -14.02
CA ASP A 157 -10.72 16.08 -12.65
C ASP A 157 -11.07 14.64 -12.28
N LYS A 158 -12.26 14.17 -12.69
CA LYS A 158 -12.66 12.78 -12.53
C LYS A 158 -11.71 11.84 -13.28
N GLN A 159 -11.40 12.15 -14.54
CA GLN A 159 -10.48 11.33 -15.34
C GLN A 159 -9.08 11.27 -14.73
N ILE A 160 -8.57 12.39 -14.20
CA ILE A 160 -7.27 12.43 -13.51
C ILE A 160 -7.31 11.53 -12.27
N ARG A 161 -8.36 11.60 -11.46
CA ARG A 161 -8.52 10.79 -10.25
C ARG A 161 -8.60 9.30 -10.58
N ASP A 162 -9.39 8.92 -11.59
CA ASP A 162 -9.55 7.53 -12.00
C ASP A 162 -8.23 6.94 -12.56
N ASN A 163 -7.48 7.74 -13.33
CA ASN A 163 -6.18 7.33 -13.83
C ASN A 163 -5.14 7.22 -12.71
N TYR A 164 -5.16 8.16 -11.76
CA TYR A 164 -4.28 8.13 -10.60
C TYR A 164 -4.56 6.92 -9.72
N ALA A 165 -5.83 6.62 -9.44
CA ALA A 165 -6.24 5.46 -8.64
C ALA A 165 -5.80 4.14 -9.30
N ARG A 166 -6.00 4.01 -10.62
CA ARG A 166 -5.53 2.84 -11.38
C ARG A 166 -4.03 2.67 -11.30
N GLU A 167 -3.26 3.74 -11.52
CA GLU A 167 -1.80 3.68 -11.41
C GLU A 167 -1.35 3.28 -10.02
N VAL A 168 -1.91 3.89 -8.97
CA VAL A 168 -1.57 3.53 -7.59
C VAL A 168 -1.85 2.04 -7.32
N SER A 169 -2.97 1.50 -7.81
CA SER A 169 -3.26 0.06 -7.71
C SER A 169 -2.23 -0.80 -8.43
N TYR A 170 -1.81 -0.42 -9.64
CA TYR A 170 -0.75 -1.14 -10.37
C TYR A 170 0.60 -1.10 -9.64
N LEU A 171 0.97 0.07 -9.10
CA LEU A 171 2.21 0.24 -8.33
C LEU A 171 2.19 -0.58 -7.04
N ASP A 172 1.05 -0.64 -6.35
CA ASP A 172 0.89 -1.46 -5.15
C ASP A 172 0.93 -2.95 -5.48
N GLU A 173 0.35 -3.40 -6.59
CA GLU A 173 0.44 -4.79 -7.04
C GLU A 173 1.90 -5.20 -7.33
N ASP A 174 2.65 -4.35 -8.05
CA ASP A 174 4.07 -4.56 -8.32
C ASP A 174 4.90 -4.62 -7.03
N ARG A 175 4.62 -3.72 -6.09
CA ARG A 175 5.26 -3.70 -4.76
C ARG A 175 4.95 -4.97 -3.97
N ILE A 176 3.70 -5.43 -3.96
CA ILE A 176 3.29 -6.68 -3.29
C ILE A 176 3.97 -7.87 -3.94
N ARG A 177 4.09 -7.90 -5.27
CA ARG A 177 4.81 -8.95 -6.00
C ARG A 177 6.29 -8.98 -5.62
N LEU A 178 6.94 -7.82 -5.54
CA LEU A 178 8.31 -7.72 -5.07
C LEU A 178 8.44 -8.19 -3.62
N ALA A 179 7.54 -7.76 -2.73
CA ALA A 179 7.50 -8.17 -1.33
C ALA A 179 7.39 -9.70 -1.19
N MET A 180 6.50 -10.33 -1.97
CA MET A 180 6.39 -11.79 -2.02
C MET A 180 7.69 -12.44 -2.47
N SER A 181 8.36 -11.92 -3.52
CA SER A 181 9.64 -12.48 -3.99
C SER A 181 10.75 -12.39 -2.94
N ILE A 182 10.80 -11.28 -2.20
CA ILE A 182 11.72 -11.07 -1.08
C ILE A 182 11.40 -12.07 0.04
N SER A 183 10.13 -12.15 0.45
CA SER A 183 9.68 -13.07 1.49
C SER A 183 9.97 -14.51 1.14
N THR A 184 9.68 -14.97 -0.08
CA THR A 184 9.98 -16.34 -0.52
C THR A 184 11.47 -16.65 -0.45
N TYR A 185 12.32 -15.75 -0.92
CA TYR A 185 13.77 -15.95 -0.88
C TYR A 185 14.33 -15.92 0.55
N LEU A 186 13.85 -14.98 1.37
CA LEU A 186 14.33 -14.80 2.74
C LEU A 186 13.72 -15.81 3.72
N PHE A 187 12.59 -16.43 3.42
CA PHE A 187 11.96 -17.46 4.26
C PHE A 187 12.89 -18.67 4.45
N ASP A 188 13.57 -19.11 3.39
CA ASP A 188 14.59 -20.16 3.46
C ASP A 188 15.81 -19.75 4.31
N HIS A 189 15.98 -18.44 4.56
CA HIS A 189 17.06 -17.86 5.36
C HIS A 189 16.60 -17.34 6.73
N GLN A 190 15.30 -17.43 7.02
CA GLN A 190 14.71 -17.16 8.33
C GLN A 190 15.20 -18.27 9.25
N ARG A 191 15.85 -17.91 10.35
CA ARG A 191 16.56 -18.87 11.19
C ARG A 191 15.63 -19.99 11.67
N VAL A 192 15.80 -21.20 11.14
CA VAL A 192 15.89 -22.38 12.01
C VAL A 192 17.11 -22.11 12.90
N THR A 193 16.88 -21.48 14.05
CA THR A 193 17.95 -21.02 14.93
C THR A 193 18.84 -22.21 15.31
N GLN A 194 20.12 -22.19 14.92
CA GLN A 194 21.08 -23.18 15.40
C GLN A 194 21.15 -23.25 16.94
N VAL A 195 20.68 -22.20 17.63
CA VAL A 195 20.49 -22.21 19.09
C VAL A 195 19.33 -23.10 19.53
N SER A 196 18.18 -23.08 18.82
CA SER A 196 17.07 -24.01 19.03
C SER A 196 17.47 -25.44 18.67
N MET A 197 18.20 -25.64 17.57
CA MET A 197 18.67 -26.97 17.14
C MET A 197 19.74 -27.54 18.09
N ASN A 198 20.69 -26.73 18.56
CA ASN A 198 21.70 -27.17 19.53
C ASN A 198 21.10 -27.38 20.92
N GLN A 199 20.12 -26.57 21.36
CA GLN A 199 19.42 -26.79 22.62
C GLN A 199 18.50 -28.01 22.57
N SER A 200 17.78 -28.21 21.47
CA SER A 200 16.94 -29.40 21.27
C SER A 200 17.76 -30.66 21.08
N LEU A 201 18.89 -30.63 20.35
CA LEU A 201 19.85 -31.73 20.26
C LEU A 201 20.52 -32.01 21.60
N ALA A 202 20.97 -30.98 22.32
CA ALA A 202 21.56 -31.16 23.65
C ALA A 202 20.53 -31.70 24.65
N LYS A 203 19.26 -31.27 24.56
CA LYS A 203 18.17 -31.81 25.38
C LYS A 203 17.84 -33.26 24.99
N ALA A 204 17.73 -33.56 23.70
CA ALA A 204 17.49 -34.92 23.22
C ALA A 204 18.63 -35.88 23.59
N LEU A 205 19.90 -35.44 23.47
CA LEU A 205 21.06 -36.21 23.92
C LEU A 205 21.04 -36.44 25.43
N ARG A 206 20.65 -35.43 26.21
CA ARG A 206 20.53 -35.53 27.67
C ARG A 206 19.37 -36.45 28.07
N ASP A 207 18.24 -36.38 27.38
CA ASP A 207 17.08 -37.26 27.60
C ASP A 207 17.41 -38.71 27.19
N LEU A 208 18.17 -38.92 26.11
CA LEU A 208 18.68 -40.24 25.71
C LEU A 208 19.69 -40.81 26.71
N MET A 209 20.61 -39.98 27.22
CA MET A 209 21.59 -40.39 28.21
C MET A 209 20.92 -40.75 29.54
N ASN A 210 19.97 -39.94 30.00
CA ASN A 210 19.15 -40.23 31.18
C ASN A 210 18.30 -41.50 30.99
N SER A 211 17.73 -41.69 29.81
CA SER A 211 16.98 -42.90 29.47
C SER A 211 17.89 -44.14 29.47
N THR A 212 19.11 -44.02 28.94
CA THR A 212 20.10 -45.11 28.94
C THR A 212 20.56 -45.45 30.36
N GLU A 213 20.80 -44.46 31.20
CA GLU A 213 21.15 -44.67 32.61
C GLU A 213 20.00 -45.33 33.38
N SER A 214 18.76 -44.89 33.13
CA SER A 214 17.57 -45.52 33.72
C SER A 214 17.42 -46.97 33.27
N LEU A 215 17.71 -47.28 31.99
CA LEU A 215 17.72 -48.64 31.45
C LEU A 215 18.83 -49.50 32.08
N ASP A 216 20.05 -48.98 32.27
CA ASP A 216 21.13 -49.69 32.96
C ASP A 216 20.76 -50.01 34.41
N LYS A 217 20.18 -49.04 35.12
CA LYS A 217 19.71 -49.21 36.49
C LYS A 217 18.57 -50.23 36.58
N SER A 218 17.56 -50.13 35.72
CA SER A 218 16.50 -51.12 35.61
C SER A 218 17.04 -52.50 35.24
N SER A 219 18.05 -52.60 34.37
CA SER A 219 18.70 -53.87 34.03
C SER A 219 19.47 -54.46 35.21
N LYS A 220 20.13 -53.64 36.03
CA LYS A 220 20.80 -54.08 37.27
C LYS A 220 19.80 -54.55 38.31
N ASP A 221 18.69 -53.84 38.49
CA ASP A 221 17.64 -54.23 39.43
C ASP A 221 16.85 -55.44 38.92
N LEU A 222 16.65 -55.59 37.60
CA LEU A 222 16.22 -56.84 36.97
C LEU A 222 17.21 -57.97 37.25
N GLY A 223 18.51 -57.73 37.11
CA GLY A 223 19.54 -58.73 37.43
C GLY A 223 19.53 -59.14 38.91
N LYS A 224 19.29 -58.19 39.82
CA LYS A 224 19.14 -58.48 41.26
C LYS A 224 17.84 -59.21 41.56
N THR A 225 16.72 -58.81 40.98
CA THR A 225 15.42 -59.49 41.17
C THR A 225 15.47 -60.89 40.58
N VAL A 226 16.05 -61.10 39.39
CA VAL A 226 16.29 -62.43 38.82
C VAL A 226 17.19 -63.27 39.72
N LYS A 227 18.24 -62.68 40.34
CA LYS A 227 19.06 -63.39 41.34
C LYS A 227 18.33 -63.65 42.66
N ALA A 228 17.35 -62.83 43.02
CA ALA A 228 16.52 -62.96 44.20
C ALA A 228 15.24 -63.79 43.94
N ILE A 229 14.99 -64.24 42.71
CA ILE A 229 14.00 -65.28 42.46
C ILE A 229 14.50 -66.51 43.21
N PRO A 230 13.73 -67.01 44.20
CA PRO A 230 14.14 -68.16 44.98
C PRO A 230 14.42 -69.31 44.02
N SER A 231 15.63 -69.87 44.10
CA SER A 231 15.97 -71.09 43.38
C SER A 231 14.89 -72.12 43.71
N ASN A 232 14.42 -72.88 42.71
CA ASN A 232 13.38 -73.92 42.85
C ASN A 232 13.49 -74.76 44.14
N ARG A 233 14.69 -74.91 44.72
CA ARG A 233 14.93 -75.52 46.04
C ARG A 233 14.17 -74.90 47.21
N GLU A 234 14.05 -73.57 47.31
CA GLU A 234 13.35 -72.90 48.42
C GLU A 234 11.83 -73.08 48.30
N ILE A 235 11.29 -72.93 47.10
CA ILE A 235 9.88 -73.22 46.80
C ILE A 235 9.56 -74.70 47.06
N LEU A 236 10.46 -75.61 46.68
CA LEU A 236 10.31 -77.04 46.97
C LEU A 236 10.38 -77.36 48.48
N ASN A 237 11.16 -76.61 49.26
CA ASN A 237 11.22 -76.77 50.72
C ASN A 237 9.97 -76.23 51.42
N GLU A 238 9.40 -75.11 50.96
CA GLU A 238 8.10 -74.60 51.46
C GLU A 238 6.93 -75.52 51.08
N ILE A 239 6.89 -76.05 49.86
CA ILE A 239 5.87 -77.03 49.46
C ILE A 239 6.01 -78.31 50.29
N LYS A 240 7.24 -78.73 50.62
CA LYS A 240 7.50 -79.91 51.46
C LYS A 240 7.13 -79.68 52.93
N SER A 241 7.31 -78.47 53.48
CA SER A 241 6.90 -78.13 54.84
C SER A 241 5.37 -77.99 54.98
N MET A 242 4.69 -77.53 53.94
CA MET A 242 3.21 -77.51 53.88
C MET A 242 2.60 -78.90 53.68
N LYS A 243 3.35 -79.86 53.13
CA LYS A 243 2.89 -81.26 52.90
C LYS A 243 3.26 -82.23 54.03
N SER A 244 3.66 -81.75 55.21
CA SER A 244 3.79 -82.62 56.39
C SER A 244 2.42 -82.71 57.09
N PRO A 245 1.75 -83.87 57.07
CA PRO A 245 0.41 -84.00 57.62
C PRO A 245 0.45 -84.06 59.14
N SER A 246 -0.49 -83.36 59.77
CA SER A 246 -0.91 -83.61 61.13
C SER A 246 -1.40 -85.07 61.28
N ARG A 247 -0.81 -85.79 62.24
CA ARG A 247 -1.34 -87.06 62.81
C ARG A 247 -0.84 -87.12 64.26
N PHE A 248 -1.67 -86.72 65.23
CA PHE A 248 -2.52 -87.61 66.05
C PHE A 248 -1.73 -88.78 66.69
N ASP A 249 -1.58 -88.73 68.02
CA ASP A 249 -2.10 -89.72 69.01
C ASP A 249 -1.19 -89.95 70.24
N ARG A 250 -1.80 -89.73 71.42
CA ARG A 250 -1.66 -90.43 72.72
C ARG A 250 -0.31 -90.42 73.47
N LEU A 251 -0.27 -89.75 74.62
CA LEU A 251 -0.58 -90.31 75.96
C LEU A 251 -0.93 -89.17 76.92
#